data_AF-A0A9D9I9Q8-F1
#
_entry.id   AF-A0A9D9I9Q8-F1
#
_cell.length_a   1.000
_cell.length_b   1.000
_cell.length_c   1.000
_cell.angle_alpha   90.00
_cell.angle_beta   90.00
_cell.angle_gamma   90.00
#
_symmetry.space_group_name_H-M   'P 1'
#
loop_
_entity.id
_entity.type
_entity.pdbx_description
1 polymer ?
#
loop_
_entity_poly.entity_id
_entity_poly.type
_entity_poly.pdbx_seq_one_letter_code
_entity_poly.pdbx_strand_id
1 'polypeptide(L)'
;MLAFRRILAFSSRIHTYLLALYFFFALLFVLFLYFPVSEVLVSFVTMAQMILGWTIFLEGLWLVLASVYQIFYTHVVCLEPLIMTVVRLAIYFVISIILDILNTFILSGFSYGGAF
;
A
#
# COMPACT_ATOMS: atom_id res chain seq x y z
N MET A 1 -25.12 -14.78 -7.63
CA MET A 1 -24.60 -13.52 -8.22
C MET A 1 -24.52 -12.36 -7.22
N LEU A 2 -25.59 -12.01 -6.48
CA LEU A 2 -25.57 -10.92 -5.48
C LEU A 2 -24.56 -11.10 -4.33
N ALA A 3 -24.38 -12.33 -3.83
CA ALA A 3 -23.44 -12.62 -2.74
C ALA A 3 -21.98 -12.38 -3.14
N PHE A 4 -21.55 -12.84 -4.32
CA PHE A 4 -20.18 -12.64 -4.82
C PHE A 4 -19.88 -11.15 -5.06
N ARG A 5 -20.85 -10.40 -5.59
CA ARG A 5 -20.73 -8.94 -5.77
C ARG A 5 -20.58 -8.20 -4.43
N ARG A 6 -21.24 -8.67 -3.37
CA ARG A 6 -21.10 -8.12 -2.01
C ARG A 6 -19.72 -8.42 -1.41
N ILE A 7 -19.18 -9.61 -1.64
CA ILE A 7 -17.83 -9.99 -1.18
C ILE A 7 -16.77 -9.12 -1.87
N LEU A 8 -16.88 -8.93 -3.19
CA LEU A 8 -16.01 -8.02 -3.96
C LEU A 8 -16.09 -6.56 -3.46
N ALA A 9 -17.30 -6.06 -3.22
CA ALA A 9 -17.49 -4.71 -2.68
C ALA A 9 -16.97 -4.56 -1.24
N PHE A 10 -16.98 -5.63 -0.44
CA PHE A 10 -16.43 -5.64 0.92
C PHE A 10 -14.91 -5.65 0.91
N SER A 11 -14.27 -6.53 0.13
CA SER A 11 -12.81 -6.55 -0.02
C SER A 11 -12.29 -5.24 -0.65
N SER A 12 -13.01 -4.66 -1.62
CA SER A 12 -12.68 -3.32 -2.12
C SER A 12 -12.69 -2.23 -1.03
N ARG A 13 -13.59 -2.29 -0.05
CA ARG A 13 -13.58 -1.33 1.08
C ARG A 13 -12.41 -1.58 2.02
N ILE A 14 -12.11 -2.85 2.34
CA ILE A 14 -10.95 -3.22 3.15
C ILE A 14 -9.67 -2.67 2.50
N HIS A 15 -9.53 -2.84 1.18
CA HIS A 15 -8.39 -2.33 0.43
C HIS A 15 -8.25 -0.80 0.52
N THR A 16 -9.37 -0.04 0.53
CA THR A 16 -9.33 1.42 0.77
C THR A 16 -8.81 1.76 2.17
N TYR A 17 -9.26 1.04 3.20
CA TYR A 17 -8.82 1.30 4.57
C TYR A 17 -7.35 0.95 4.78
N LEU A 18 -6.86 -0.14 4.17
CA LEU A 18 -5.45 -0.49 4.15
C LEU A 18 -4.59 0.60 3.49
N LEU A 19 -5.04 1.14 2.36
CA LEU A 19 -4.35 2.23 1.67
C LEU A 19 -4.29 3.50 2.54
N ALA A 20 -5.39 3.85 3.21
CA ALA A 20 -5.44 5.00 4.12
C ALA A 20 -4.48 4.82 5.32
N LEU A 21 -4.41 3.61 5.88
CA LEU A 21 -3.49 3.28 6.96
C LEU A 21 -2.03 3.35 6.48
N TYR A 22 -1.74 2.83 5.30
CA TYR A 22 -0.40 2.92 4.70
C TYR A 22 0.02 4.38 4.47
N PHE A 23 -0.90 5.22 3.99
CA PHE A 23 -0.67 6.66 3.83
C PHE A 23 -0.43 7.36 5.17
N PHE A 24 -1.15 6.97 6.22
CA PHE A 24 -0.92 7.48 7.57
C PHE A 24 0.50 7.15 8.09
N PHE A 25 0.96 5.91 7.91
CA PHE A 25 2.34 5.54 8.26
C PHE A 25 3.38 6.26 7.40
N ALA A 26 3.09 6.49 6.11
CA ALA A 26 3.95 7.29 5.23
C ALA A 26 4.09 8.74 5.73
N LEU A 27 3.00 9.36 6.17
CA LEU A 27 3.03 10.70 6.77
C LEU A 27 3.82 10.72 8.08
N LEU A 28 3.65 9.71 8.94
CA LEU A 28 4.47 9.58 10.16
C LEU A 28 5.96 9.46 9.83
N PHE A 29 6.31 8.67 8.81
CA PHE A 29 7.69 8.53 8.35
C PHE A 29 8.26 9.88 7.87
N VAL A 30 7.49 10.65 7.10
CA VAL A 30 7.89 12.01 6.69
C VAL A 30 8.01 12.95 7.88
N LEU A 31 7.15 12.83 8.90
CA LEU A 31 7.24 13.65 10.10
C LEU A 31 8.51 13.35 10.90
N PHE A 32 8.95 12.09 10.94
CA PHE A 32 10.19 11.68 11.59
C PHE A 32 11.46 12.23 10.92
N LEU A 33 11.39 12.74 9.68
CA LEU A 33 12.50 13.49 9.08
C LEU A 33 12.79 14.81 9.80
N TYR A 34 11.77 15.43 10.41
CA TYR A 34 11.89 16.77 11.01
C TYR A 34 12.16 16.73 12.52
N PHE A 35 11.81 15.64 13.19
CA PHE A 35 11.96 15.50 14.65
C PHE A 35 13.02 14.46 15.00
N PRO A 36 13.83 14.67 16.05
CA PRO A 36 14.71 13.64 16.57
C PRO A 36 13.85 12.55 17.22
N VAL A 37 13.73 11.41 16.54
CA VAL A 37 12.91 10.27 16.97
C VAL A 37 13.80 9.05 17.24
N SER A 38 13.44 8.24 18.22
CA SER A 38 14.15 7.00 18.57
C SER A 38 14.20 6.02 17.38
N GLU A 39 15.38 5.43 17.13
CA GLU A 39 15.63 4.45 16.08
C GLU A 39 14.70 3.22 16.16
N VAL A 40 14.27 2.86 17.38
CA VAL A 40 13.32 1.76 17.62
C VAL A 40 11.95 2.07 17.00
N LEU A 41 11.50 3.32 17.12
CA LEU A 41 10.21 3.75 16.56
C LEU A 41 10.26 3.83 15.04
N VAL A 42 11.37 4.31 14.48
CA VAL A 42 11.59 4.33 13.03
C VAL A 42 11.58 2.92 12.46
N SER A 43 12.29 1.98 13.10
CA SER A 43 12.33 0.56 12.70
C SER A 43 10.95 -0.11 12.78
N PHE A 44 10.15 0.24 13.79
CA PHE A 44 8.79 -0.27 13.91
C PHE A 44 7.89 0.25 12.78
N VAL A 45 7.97 1.55 12.46
CA VAL A 45 7.17 2.15 11.39
C VAL A 45 7.55 1.59 10.02
N THR A 46 8.84 1.43 9.72
CA THR A 46 9.29 0.83 8.46
C THR A 46 8.86 -0.63 8.34
N MET A 47 8.95 -1.42 9.42
CA MET A 47 8.45 -2.80 9.45
C MET A 47 6.92 -2.86 9.24
N ALA A 48 6.16 -2.03 9.95
CA ALA A 48 4.71 -1.96 9.80
C ALA A 48 4.31 -1.58 8.37
N GLN A 49 5.02 -0.63 7.78
CA GLN A 49 4.80 -0.17 6.42
C GLN A 49 5.12 -1.25 5.38
N MET A 50 6.18 -2.04 5.59
CA MET A 50 6.51 -3.19 4.76
C MET A 50 5.40 -4.25 4.81
N ILE A 51 4.93 -4.63 5.99
CA ILE A 51 3.86 -5.63 6.17
C ILE A 51 2.55 -5.16 5.53
N LEU A 52 2.19 -3.89 5.74
CA LEU A 52 1.01 -3.29 5.11
C LEU A 52 1.13 -3.26 3.59
N GLY A 53 2.32 -2.95 3.07
CA GLY A 53 2.59 -2.97 1.64
C GLY A 53 2.36 -4.33 1.01
N TRP A 54 2.90 -5.40 1.62
CA TRP A 54 2.64 -6.78 1.19
C TRP A 54 1.17 -7.16 1.26
N THR A 55 0.47 -6.71 2.30
CA THR A 55 -0.96 -6.99 2.49
C THR A 55 -1.82 -6.29 1.43
N ILE A 56 -1.52 -5.03 1.11
CA ILE A 56 -2.16 -4.26 0.03
C ILE A 56 -1.94 -4.96 -1.32
N PHE A 57 -0.71 -5.43 -1.57
CA PHE A 57 -0.39 -6.15 -2.80
C PHE A 57 -1.18 -7.46 -2.94
N LEU A 58 -1.23 -8.28 -1.89
CA LEU A 58 -1.97 -9.55 -1.89
C LEU A 58 -3.48 -9.35 -2.05
N GLU A 59 -4.08 -8.39 -1.33
CA GLU A 59 -5.49 -8.02 -1.50
C GLU A 59 -5.79 -7.49 -2.90
N GLY A 60 -4.90 -6.65 -3.44
CA GLY A 60 -5.02 -6.11 -4.80
C GLY A 60 -5.01 -7.22 -5.86
N LEU A 61 -4.05 -8.16 -5.75
CA LEU A 61 -3.94 -9.30 -6.64
C LEU A 61 -5.17 -10.21 -6.54
N TRP A 62 -5.66 -10.46 -5.32
CA TRP A 62 -6.89 -11.22 -5.09
C TRP A 62 -8.10 -10.58 -5.78
N LEU A 63 -8.27 -9.26 -5.66
CA LEU A 63 -9.37 -8.53 -6.29
C LEU A 63 -9.30 -8.58 -7.83
N VAL A 64 -8.10 -8.51 -8.40
CA VAL A 64 -7.89 -8.66 -9.85
C VAL A 64 -8.28 -10.07 -10.31
N LEU A 65 -7.79 -11.11 -9.62
CA LEU A 65 -8.14 -12.51 -9.94
C LEU A 65 -9.64 -12.77 -9.80
N ALA A 66 -10.28 -12.26 -8.72
CA ALA A 66 -11.71 -12.40 -8.50
C ALA A 66 -12.54 -11.70 -9.60
N SER A 67 -12.08 -10.54 -10.07
CA SER A 67 -12.71 -9.81 -11.17
C SER A 67 -12.57 -10.53 -12.51
N VAL A 68 -11.39 -11.08 -12.81
CA VAL A 68 -11.15 -11.90 -14.02
C VAL A 68 -12.01 -13.16 -13.98
N TYR A 69 -12.03 -13.87 -12.85
CA TYR A 69 -12.87 -15.05 -12.65
C TYR A 69 -14.36 -14.74 -12.90
N GLN A 70 -14.84 -13.59 -12.41
CA GLN A 70 -16.22 -13.17 -12.65
C GLN A 70 -16.53 -12.93 -14.13
N ILE A 71 -15.60 -12.33 -14.88
CA ILE A 71 -15.76 -12.09 -16.32
C ILE A 71 -15.90 -13.43 -17.07
N PHE A 72 -15.06 -14.42 -16.77
CA PHE A 72 -15.10 -15.74 -17.42
C PHE A 72 -16.35 -16.55 -17.05
N TYR A 73 -16.80 -16.51 -15.80
CA TYR A 73 -17.86 -17.40 -15.32
C TYR A 73 -19.27 -16.82 -15.47
N THR A 74 -19.41 -15.49 -15.43
CA THR A 74 -20.74 -14.85 -15.47
C THR A 74 -20.97 -14.02 -16.74
N HIS A 75 -19.95 -13.80 -17.57
CA HIS A 75 -20.00 -12.89 -18.74
C HIS A 75 -20.51 -11.46 -18.44
N VAL A 76 -20.71 -11.12 -17.17
CA VAL A 76 -21.11 -9.79 -16.73
C VAL A 76 -19.85 -9.00 -16.41
N VAL A 77 -19.62 -7.97 -17.21
CA VAL A 77 -18.44 -7.14 -17.13
C VAL A 77 -18.53 -6.21 -15.91
N CYS A 78 -17.88 -6.57 -14.80
CA CYS A 78 -17.70 -5.70 -13.63
C CYS A 78 -16.42 -4.86 -13.78
N LEU A 79 -16.42 -3.89 -14.71
CA LEU A 79 -15.27 -3.00 -14.96
C LEU A 79 -15.00 -2.01 -13.82
N GLU A 80 -16.04 -1.47 -13.18
CA GLU A 80 -15.89 -0.49 -12.09
C GLU A 80 -14.94 -0.94 -10.95
N PRO A 81 -15.15 -2.11 -10.30
CA PRO A 81 -14.29 -2.52 -9.19
C PRO A 81 -12.87 -2.84 -9.65
N LEU A 82 -12.68 -3.32 -10.88
CA LEU A 82 -11.37 -3.64 -11.44
C LEU A 82 -10.55 -2.38 -11.77
N ILE A 83 -11.18 -1.37 -12.37
CA ILE A 83 -10.50 -0.09 -12.66
C ILE A 83 -10.12 0.59 -11.33
N MET A 84 -11.03 0.59 -10.35
CA MET A 84 -10.74 1.19 -9.05
C MET A 84 -9.59 0.50 -8.30
N THR A 85 -9.47 -0.82 -8.38
CA THR A 85 -8.34 -1.54 -7.75
C THR A 85 -7.03 -1.29 -8.46
N VAL A 86 -7.02 -1.25 -9.80
CA VAL A 86 -5.82 -0.91 -10.59
C VAL A 86 -5.33 0.50 -10.25
N VAL A 87 -6.23 1.48 -10.19
CA VAL A 87 -5.87 2.86 -9.81
C VAL A 87 -5.31 2.93 -8.39
N ARG A 88 -5.89 2.20 -7.43
CA ARG A 88 -5.38 2.15 -6.04
C ARG A 88 -4.01 1.49 -5.94
N LEU A 89 -3.78 0.42 -6.69
CA LEU A 89 -2.45 -0.20 -6.80
C LEU A 89 -1.42 0.76 -7.40
N ALA A 90 -1.80 1.54 -8.41
CA ALA A 90 -0.93 2.56 -8.99
C ALA A 90 -0.58 3.66 -7.97
N ILE A 91 -1.57 4.14 -7.19
CA ILE A 91 -1.35 5.10 -6.10
C ILE A 91 -0.39 4.54 -5.05
N TYR A 92 -0.62 3.30 -4.61
CA TYR A 92 0.29 2.61 -3.68
C TYR A 92 1.72 2.55 -4.23
N PHE A 93 1.87 2.20 -5.52
CA PHE A 93 3.18 2.10 -6.16
C PHE A 93 3.92 3.44 -6.18
N VAL A 94 3.22 4.53 -6.49
CA VAL A 94 3.78 5.89 -6.46
C VAL A 94 4.23 6.27 -5.05
N ILE A 95 3.40 6.03 -4.02
CA ILE A 95 3.76 6.33 -2.63
C ILE A 95 4.97 5.48 -2.19
N SER A 96 5.00 4.20 -2.56
CA SER A 96 6.11 3.30 -2.25
C SER A 96 7.41 3.80 -2.88
N ILE A 97 7.40 4.26 -4.14
CA ILE A 97 8.59 4.84 -4.80
C ILE A 97 9.06 6.08 -4.05
N ILE A 98 8.14 6.99 -3.68
CA ILE A 98 8.49 8.22 -2.95
C ILE A 98 9.17 7.87 -1.62
N LEU A 99 8.65 6.88 -0.89
CA LEU A 99 9.23 6.44 0.38
C LEU A 99 10.58 5.77 0.21
N ASP A 100 10.78 5.01 -0.88
CA ASP A 100 12.05 4.34 -1.16
C ASP A 100 13.15 5.36 -1.55
N ILE A 101 12.76 6.38 -2.32
CA ILE A 101 13.60 7.55 -2.60
C ILE A 101 13.98 8.26 -1.30
N LEU A 102 13.00 8.52 -0.41
CA LEU A 102 13.25 9.16 0.89
C LEU A 102 14.17 8.30 1.78
N ASN A 103 13.94 6.99 1.87
CA ASN A 103 14.83 6.08 2.59
C ASN A 103 16.25 6.10 2.04
N THR A 104 16.39 6.08 0.71
CA THR A 104 17.70 6.19 0.05
C THR A 104 18.39 7.51 0.38
N PHE A 105 17.65 8.63 0.40
CA PHE A 105 18.20 9.93 0.80
C PHE A 105 18.61 9.98 2.27
N ILE A 106 17.87 9.33 3.18
CA ILE A 106 18.24 9.26 4.61
C ILE A 106 19.50 8.41 4.79
N LEU A 107 19.56 7.22 4.18
CA LEU A 107 20.70 6.30 4.28
C LEU A 107 21.96 6.87 3.60
N SER A 108 21.82 7.50 2.44
CA SER A 108 22.95 8.16 1.75
C SER A 108 23.36 9.47 2.42
N GLY A 109 22.44 10.17 3.10
CA GLY A 109 22.72 11.32 3.94
C GLY A 109 23.43 10.96 5.25
N PHE A 110 23.15 9.78 5.84
CA PHE A 110 23.85 9.27 7.02
C PHE A 110 25.28 8.77 6.72
N SER A 111 25.62 8.49 5.45
CA SER A 111 26.95 8.02 5.06
C SER A 111 28.04 9.11 5.02
N TYR A 112 27.74 10.36 5.37
CA TYR A 112 28.74 11.43 5.54
C TYR A 112 28.94 11.88 7.00
N GLY A 113 28.42 11.12 7.98
CA GLY A 113 28.50 11.48 9.42
C GLY A 113 29.00 10.38 10.36
N GLY A 114 29.62 9.32 9.84
CA GLY A 114 30.05 8.14 10.62
C GLY A 114 31.46 7.67 10.28
N ALA A 115 32.40 8.60 10.17
CA ALA A 115 33.82 8.32 10.24
C ALA A 115 34.39 9.10 11.43
N PHE A 116 34.20 8.59 12.64
CA PHE A 116 35.08 8.69 13.82
C PHE A 116 34.58 7.73 14.89
#